data_AF-A0A8S2ECJ2-F1
#
_entry.id   AF-A0A8S2ECJ2-F1
#
_cell.length_a   1.000
_cell.length_b   1.000
_cell.length_c   1.000
_cell.angle_alpha   90.00
_cell.angle_beta   90.00
_cell.angle_gamma   90.00
#
_symmetry.space_group_name_H-M   'P 1'
#
loop_
_entity.id
_entity.type
_entity.pdbx_description
1 polymer ?
#
loop_
_entity_poly.entity_id
_entity_poly.type
_entity_poly.pdbx_seq_one_letter_code
_entity_poly.pdbx_strand_id
1 'polypeptide(L)'
;MSNIRPDDATLDEMFQRTISTMDLPPDKLKELLKYPPEKKWDIIRDQDQVTAKHPPSYYVNALKAYIRGANLVPKASTLKKKHPIEHSTQLLSSLEISLRTNNIGWVHEFLSNSNKGLDVLLDYLKTSLEVMRFDSIVDNNNNNVNHNEQEIDN
;
A
#
# COMPACT_ATOMS: atom_id res chain seq x y z
N MET A 1 13.72 -9.95 24.77
CA MET A 1 14.39 -9.14 25.82
C MET A 1 13.88 -9.53 27.20
N SER A 2 14.67 -9.29 28.24
CA SER A 2 14.33 -9.49 29.65
C SER A 2 12.96 -8.89 30.00
N ASN A 3 12.12 -9.70 30.65
CA ASN A 3 10.73 -9.38 31.03
C ASN A 3 10.62 -8.40 32.22
N ILE A 4 11.67 -7.61 32.46
CA ILE A 4 11.82 -6.75 33.63
C ILE A 4 11.53 -5.31 33.18
N ARG A 5 10.53 -4.70 33.82
CA ARG A 5 10.18 -3.30 33.60
C ARG A 5 11.40 -2.41 33.94
N PRO A 6 11.81 -1.50 33.06
CA PRO A 6 12.84 -0.50 33.33
C PRO A 6 12.45 0.44 34.48
N ASP A 7 13.38 1.28 34.91
CA ASP A 7 13.05 2.39 35.81
C ASP A 7 12.08 3.39 35.15
N ASP A 8 11.40 4.19 35.98
CA ASP A 8 10.33 5.07 35.51
C ASP A 8 10.84 6.13 34.52
N ALA A 9 12.10 6.58 34.65
CA ALA A 9 12.70 7.56 33.75
C ALA A 9 12.96 6.98 32.35
N THR A 10 13.58 5.80 32.30
CA THR A 10 13.85 5.06 31.06
C THR A 10 12.54 4.63 30.40
N LEU A 11 11.55 4.22 31.20
CA LEU A 11 10.22 3.86 30.72
C LEU A 11 9.55 5.04 30.00
N ASP A 12 9.63 6.24 30.58
CA ASP A 12 9.06 7.45 29.97
C ASP A 12 9.78 7.84 28.67
N GLU A 13 11.11 7.74 28.62
CA GLU A 13 11.88 7.95 27.37
C GLU A 13 11.50 6.94 26.29
N MET A 14 11.41 5.66 26.64
CA MET A 14 10.98 4.60 25.72
C MET A 14 9.54 4.84 25.25
N PHE A 15 8.65 5.23 26.15
CA PHE A 15 7.25 5.53 25.82
C PHE A 15 7.14 6.70 24.85
N GLN A 16 7.85 7.80 25.12
CA GLN A 16 7.87 8.96 24.23
C GLN A 16 8.36 8.60 22.83
N ARG A 17 9.46 7.85 22.72
CA ARG A 17 9.97 7.36 21.43
C ARG A 17 8.90 6.55 20.70
N THR A 18 8.27 5.60 21.39
CA THR A 18 7.21 4.76 20.82
C THR A 18 6.04 5.59 20.31
N ILE A 19 5.48 6.50 21.10
CA ILE A 19 4.33 7.30 20.70
C ILE A 19 4.67 8.27 19.56
N SER A 20 5.90 8.81 19.52
CA SER A 20 6.34 9.65 18.40
C SER A 20 6.31 8.92 17.06
N THR A 21 6.43 7.60 17.04
CA THR A 21 6.34 6.82 15.80
C THR A 21 4.89 6.56 15.31
N MET A 22 3.89 6.85 16.15
CA MET A 22 2.48 6.57 15.86
C MET A 22 1.73 7.73 15.19
N ASP A 23 2.37 8.90 15.01
CA ASP A 23 1.79 10.10 14.39
C ASP A 23 0.43 10.52 15.00
N LEU A 24 0.36 10.52 16.34
CA LEU A 24 -0.88 10.84 17.05
C LEU A 24 -1.11 12.35 17.16
N PRO A 25 -2.39 12.81 17.13
CA PRO A 25 -2.72 14.20 17.40
C PRO A 25 -2.33 14.60 18.83
N PRO A 26 -2.02 15.90 19.07
CA PRO A 26 -1.46 16.39 20.33
C PRO A 26 -2.36 16.12 21.54
N ASP A 27 -3.68 16.10 21.36
CA ASP A 27 -4.62 15.84 22.45
C ASP A 27 -4.57 14.39 22.91
N LYS A 28 -4.41 13.44 21.98
CA LYS A 28 -4.25 12.02 22.30
C LYS A 28 -2.89 11.72 22.91
N LEU A 29 -1.85 12.41 22.46
CA LEU A 29 -0.54 12.35 23.09
C LEU A 29 -0.60 12.80 24.56
N LYS A 30 -1.24 13.94 24.84
CA LYS A 30 -1.41 14.45 26.22
C LYS A 30 -2.22 13.49 27.11
N GLU A 31 -3.20 12.80 26.54
CA GLU A 31 -4.00 11.79 27.25
C GLU A 31 -3.13 10.57 27.61
N LEU A 32 -2.36 10.06 26.64
CA LEU A 32 -1.46 8.91 26.79
C LEU A 32 -0.31 9.17 27.77
N LEU A 33 0.23 10.40 27.82
CA LEU A 33 1.29 10.77 28.75
C LEU A 33 0.88 10.66 30.23
N LYS A 34 -0.42 10.76 30.52
CA LYS A 34 -0.98 10.65 31.89
C LYS A 34 -1.19 9.21 32.34
N TYR A 35 -0.90 8.22 31.51
CA TYR A 35 -1.16 6.82 31.84
C TYR A 35 -0.22 6.34 32.95
N PRO A 36 -0.68 5.42 33.82
CA PRO A 36 0.17 4.80 34.83
C PRO A 36 1.30 4.00 34.16
N PRO A 37 2.45 3.84 34.85
CA PRO A 37 3.64 3.19 34.28
C PRO A 37 3.36 1.77 33.76
N GLU A 38 2.49 1.00 34.41
CA GLU A 38 2.12 -0.34 33.95
C GLU A 38 1.50 -0.32 32.54
N LYS A 39 0.58 0.62 32.28
CA LYS A 39 -0.03 0.76 30.95
C LYS A 39 0.96 1.24 29.91
N LYS A 40 1.89 2.14 30.27
CA LYS A 40 2.95 2.59 29.36
C LYS A 40 3.85 1.42 28.95
N TRP A 41 4.19 0.56 29.91
CA TRP A 41 5.00 -0.63 29.66
C TRP A 41 4.29 -1.64 28.76
N ASP A 42 3.01 -1.92 29.00
CA ASP A 42 2.21 -2.78 28.12
C ASP A 42 2.15 -2.24 26.69
N ILE A 43 1.94 -0.93 26.50
CA ILE A 43 1.92 -0.30 25.17
C ILE A 43 3.27 -0.45 24.47
N ILE A 44 4.39 -0.22 25.17
CA ILE A 44 5.73 -0.39 24.60
C ILE A 44 5.95 -1.84 24.17
N ARG A 45 5.62 -2.80 25.03
CA ARG A 45 5.77 -4.24 24.73
C ARG A 45 4.95 -4.64 23.52
N ASP A 46 3.69 -4.22 23.49
CA ASP A 46 2.79 -4.57 22.41
C ASP A 46 3.26 -3.94 21.09
N GLN A 47 3.79 -2.72 21.12
CA GLN A 47 4.36 -2.09 19.93
C GLN A 47 5.62 -2.81 19.43
N ASP A 48 6.49 -3.29 20.32
CA ASP A 48 7.73 -3.99 19.95
C ASP A 48 7.44 -5.34 19.24
N GLN A 49 6.24 -5.91 19.47
CA GLN A 49 5.75 -7.11 18.79
C GLN A 49 5.16 -6.81 17.40
N VAL A 50 4.80 -5.56 17.12
CA VAL A 50 4.18 -5.17 15.85
C VAL A 50 5.26 -4.93 14.81
N THR A 51 5.31 -5.81 13.81
CA THR A 51 6.19 -5.66 12.65
C THR A 51 5.39 -5.56 11.36
N ALA A 52 5.86 -4.70 10.45
CA ALA A 52 5.24 -4.56 9.14
C ALA A 52 5.37 -5.88 8.36
N LYS A 53 4.26 -6.31 7.74
CA LYS A 53 4.23 -7.55 6.95
C LYS A 53 5.26 -7.56 5.82
N HIS A 54 5.44 -6.42 5.14
CA HIS A 54 6.41 -6.23 4.07
C HIS A 54 7.04 -4.83 4.13
N PRO A 55 8.31 -4.66 3.70
CA PRO A 55 8.94 -3.36 3.59
C PRO A 55 8.35 -2.53 2.44
N PRO A 56 8.49 -1.18 2.45
CA PRO A 56 7.97 -0.31 1.39
C PRO A 56 8.46 -0.68 -0.01
N SER A 57 9.74 -1.09 -0.12
CA SER A 57 10.38 -1.48 -1.38
C SER A 57 9.66 -2.63 -2.09
N TYR A 58 9.04 -3.55 -1.35
CA TYR A 58 8.25 -4.65 -1.90
C TYR A 58 7.10 -4.11 -2.77
N TYR A 59 6.30 -3.19 -2.23
CA TYR A 59 5.17 -2.61 -2.94
C TYR A 59 5.60 -1.73 -4.11
N VAL A 60 6.66 -0.93 -3.92
CA VAL A 60 7.23 -0.09 -4.98
C VAL A 60 7.73 -0.94 -6.16
N ASN A 61 8.44 -2.03 -5.89
CA ASN A 61 8.94 -2.92 -6.94
C ASN A 61 7.81 -3.63 -7.68
N ALA A 62 6.77 -4.04 -6.96
CA ALA A 62 5.58 -4.63 -7.56
C ALA A 62 4.86 -3.62 -8.48
N LEU A 63 4.64 -2.38 -8.03
CA LEU A 63 4.06 -1.32 -8.86
C LEU A 63 4.89 -1.03 -10.12
N LYS A 64 6.22 -0.94 -9.99
CA LYS A 64 7.14 -0.79 -11.14
C LYS A 64 7.05 -1.97 -12.11
N ALA A 65 6.81 -3.18 -11.63
CA ALA A 65 6.62 -4.35 -12.49
C ALA A 65 5.30 -4.27 -13.28
N TYR A 66 4.23 -3.77 -12.66
CA TYR A 66 2.97 -3.49 -13.36
C TYR A 66 3.17 -2.42 -14.44
N ILE A 67 3.77 -1.27 -14.11
CA ILE A 67 4.02 -0.18 -15.08
C ILE A 67 4.83 -0.67 -16.30
N ARG A 68 5.86 -1.51 -16.07
CA ARG A 68 6.69 -2.08 -17.15
C ARG A 68 5.97 -3.13 -18.02
N GLY A 69 4.69 -3.39 -17.78
CA GLY A 69 3.91 -4.31 -18.58
C GLY A 69 4.12 -5.79 -18.28
N ALA A 70 4.95 -6.15 -17.29
CA ALA A 70 5.20 -7.55 -16.93
C ALA A 70 3.91 -8.30 -16.52
N ASN A 71 2.92 -7.57 -16.02
CA ASN A 71 1.60 -8.07 -15.65
C ASN A 71 0.44 -7.41 -16.43
N LEU A 72 0.71 -6.48 -17.35
CA LEU A 72 -0.35 -5.79 -18.12
C LEU A 72 -0.60 -6.43 -19.49
N VAL A 73 0.26 -7.35 -19.97
CA VAL A 73 0.04 -8.00 -21.27
C VAL A 73 -0.97 -9.15 -21.11
N PRO A 74 -2.17 -9.07 -21.71
CA PRO A 74 -3.03 -10.24 -21.84
C PRO A 74 -2.42 -11.09 -22.97
N LYS A 75 -1.45 -11.96 -22.66
CA LYS A 75 -0.77 -12.87 -23.62
C LYS A 75 -1.72 -13.39 -24.69
N ALA A 76 -1.68 -12.87 -25.92
CA ALA A 76 -2.56 -13.30 -27.00
C ALA A 76 -2.45 -14.82 -27.24
N SER A 77 -3.28 -15.60 -26.55
CA SER A 77 -3.50 -17.02 -26.78
C SER A 77 -4.79 -17.38 -26.08
N THR A 78 -5.73 -17.85 -26.89
CA THR A 78 -6.88 -18.69 -26.54
C THR A 78 -6.71 -19.47 -25.24
N LEU A 79 -7.78 -19.49 -24.44
CA LEU A 79 -7.98 -20.20 -23.16
C LEU A 79 -7.58 -19.43 -21.87
N LYS A 80 -8.64 -18.93 -21.21
CA LYS A 80 -8.78 -18.70 -19.76
C LYS A 80 -7.71 -17.81 -19.10
N LYS A 81 -7.76 -16.48 -19.34
CA LYS A 81 -6.97 -15.52 -18.56
C LYS A 81 -7.76 -15.03 -17.37
N LYS A 82 -7.47 -15.56 -16.19
CA LYS A 82 -7.86 -14.90 -14.94
C LYS A 82 -7.00 -13.65 -14.75
N HIS A 83 -7.71 -12.53 -14.70
CA HIS A 83 -7.36 -11.13 -14.53
C HIS A 83 -6.06 -10.80 -13.74
N PRO A 84 -5.03 -10.24 -14.40
CA PRO A 84 -3.95 -9.54 -13.71
C PRO A 84 -4.43 -8.36 -12.85
N ILE A 85 -5.60 -7.80 -13.20
CA ILE A 85 -6.27 -6.67 -12.52
C ILE A 85 -6.71 -7.03 -11.09
N GLU A 86 -7.04 -8.31 -10.83
CA GLU A 86 -7.45 -8.75 -9.49
C GLU A 86 -6.26 -8.72 -8.50
N HIS A 87 -5.06 -9.09 -8.98
CA HIS A 87 -3.85 -9.06 -8.16
C HIS A 87 -3.33 -7.64 -7.90
N SER A 88 -3.52 -6.70 -8.83
CA SER A 88 -3.16 -5.30 -8.60
C SER A 88 -4.05 -4.63 -7.57
N THR A 89 -5.35 -4.95 -7.56
CA THR A 89 -6.30 -4.39 -6.58
C THR A 89 -5.97 -4.86 -5.16
N GLN A 90 -5.62 -6.14 -5.00
CA GLN A 90 -5.17 -6.70 -3.72
C GLN A 90 -3.84 -6.08 -3.24
N LEU A 91 -2.90 -5.86 -4.16
CA LEU A 91 -1.63 -5.19 -3.85
C LEU A 91 -1.85 -3.75 -3.38
N LEU A 92 -2.71 -2.99 -4.07
CA LEU A 92 -3.05 -1.62 -3.70
C LEU A 92 -3.77 -1.56 -2.35
N SER A 93 -4.71 -2.46 -2.08
CA SER A 93 -5.37 -2.55 -0.78
C SER A 93 -4.37 -2.88 0.34
N SER A 94 -3.43 -3.81 0.09
CA SER A 94 -2.39 -4.15 1.05
C SER A 94 -1.42 -2.96 1.30
N LEU A 95 -1.11 -2.20 0.25
CA LEU A 95 -0.30 -0.98 0.34
C LEU A 95 -1.03 0.11 1.13
N GLU A 96 -2.32 0.34 0.86
CA GLU A 96 -3.16 1.29 1.59
C GLU A 96 -3.19 0.97 3.09
N ILE A 97 -3.46 -0.29 3.45
CA ILE A 97 -3.43 -0.73 4.85
C ILE A 97 -2.04 -0.46 5.44
N SER A 98 -0.98 -0.84 4.73
CA SER A 98 0.40 -0.65 5.19
C SER A 98 0.75 0.83 5.41
N LEU A 99 0.28 1.73 4.55
CA LEU A 99 0.47 3.18 4.69
C LEU A 99 -0.31 3.75 5.88
N ARG A 100 -1.50 3.22 6.16
CA ARG A 100 -2.39 3.73 7.21
C ARG A 100 -2.06 3.21 8.61
N THR A 101 -1.55 1.98 8.74
CA THR A 101 -1.46 1.30 10.04
C THR A 101 -0.04 1.01 10.52
N ASN A 102 0.98 1.15 9.67
CA ASN A 102 2.37 1.02 10.13
C ASN A 102 2.83 2.33 10.79
N ASN A 103 3.99 2.25 11.45
CA ASN A 103 4.64 3.43 12.02
C ASN A 103 4.96 4.47 10.93
N ILE A 104 5.04 5.73 11.34
CA ILE A 104 5.33 6.86 10.45
C ILE A 104 6.68 6.73 9.73
N GLY A 105 7.65 6.03 10.33
CA GLY A 105 8.93 5.71 9.71
C GLY A 105 8.78 4.89 8.42
N TRP A 106 7.82 3.97 8.38
CA TRP A 106 7.49 3.19 7.18
C TRP A 106 7.01 4.10 6.03
N VAL A 107 6.17 5.10 6.35
CA VAL A 107 5.69 6.09 5.38
C VAL A 107 6.83 6.98 4.89
N HIS A 108 7.70 7.44 5.80
CA HIS A 108 8.90 8.20 5.43
C HIS A 108 9.83 7.39 4.52
N GLU A 109 10.03 6.09 4.80
CA GLU A 109 10.82 5.22 3.95
C GLU A 109 10.16 5.02 2.58
N PHE A 110 8.83 4.86 2.52
CA PHE A 110 8.09 4.79 1.26
C PHE A 110 8.26 6.06 0.41
N LEU A 111 8.18 7.24 1.04
CA LEU A 111 8.34 8.55 0.40
C LEU A 111 9.82 8.95 0.18
N SER A 112 10.77 8.16 0.68
CA SER A 112 12.19 8.48 0.59
C SER A 112 12.70 8.57 -0.86
N ASN A 113 13.79 9.29 -1.07
CA ASN A 113 14.44 9.43 -2.39
C ASN A 113 14.90 8.09 -2.99
N SER A 114 15.11 7.06 -2.18
CA SER A 114 15.48 5.72 -2.64
C SER A 114 14.29 5.00 -3.27
N ASN A 115 13.14 5.04 -2.59
CA ASN A 115 11.95 4.32 -3.03
C ASN A 115 11.13 5.12 -4.04
N LYS A 116 11.05 6.45 -3.89
CA LYS A 116 10.20 7.37 -4.67
C LYS A 116 8.77 6.83 -4.79
N GLY A 117 8.24 6.30 -3.68
CA GLY A 117 7.01 5.53 -3.70
C GLY A 117 5.81 6.31 -4.22
N LEU A 118 5.74 7.61 -3.92
CA LEU A 118 4.67 8.49 -4.42
C LEU A 118 4.71 8.64 -5.95
N ASP A 119 5.89 8.91 -6.52
CA ASP A 119 6.04 9.07 -7.98
C ASP A 119 5.63 7.78 -8.71
N VAL A 120 6.07 6.64 -8.20
CA VAL A 120 5.75 5.32 -8.75
C VAL A 120 4.26 5.03 -8.65
N LEU A 121 3.61 5.39 -7.53
CA LEU A 121 2.17 5.22 -7.37
C LEU A 121 1.39 6.12 -8.35
N LEU A 122 1.82 7.37 -8.53
CA LEU A 122 1.20 8.28 -9.49
C LEU A 122 1.34 7.78 -10.93
N ASP A 123 2.52 7.29 -11.30
CA ASP A 123 2.77 6.73 -12.63
C ASP A 123 1.95 5.46 -12.86
N TYR A 124 1.79 4.62 -11.83
CA TYR A 124 0.89 3.47 -11.89
C TYR A 124 -0.56 3.90 -12.14
N LEU A 125 -1.06 4.90 -11.42
CA LEU A 125 -2.44 5.39 -11.59
C LEU A 125 -2.67 5.97 -12.99
N LYS A 126 -1.72 6.76 -13.50
CA LYS A 126 -1.77 7.29 -14.88
C LYS A 126 -1.81 6.17 -15.91
N THR A 127 -0.90 5.21 -15.81
CA THR A 127 -0.84 4.05 -16.72
C THR A 127 -2.13 3.24 -16.68
N SER A 128 -2.66 2.99 -15.48
CA SER A 128 -3.91 2.25 -15.30
C SER A 128 -5.11 2.97 -15.94
N LEU A 129 -5.19 4.30 -15.78
CA LEU A 129 -6.23 5.12 -16.42
C LEU A 129 -6.13 5.10 -17.95
N GLU A 130 -4.91 5.14 -18.49
CA GLU A 130 -4.67 5.05 -19.94
C GLU A 130 -5.08 3.68 -20.50
N VAL A 131 -4.73 2.59 -19.82
CA VAL A 131 -5.14 1.23 -20.21
C VAL A 131 -6.66 1.09 -20.19
N MET A 132 -7.34 1.53 -19.11
CA MET A 132 -8.80 1.48 -19.05
C MET A 132 -9.48 2.28 -20.17
N ARG A 133 -8.91 3.44 -20.52
CA ARG A 133 -9.43 4.26 -21.63
C ARG A 133 -9.18 3.59 -22.98
N PHE A 134 -8.06 2.92 -23.17
CA PHE A 134 -7.75 2.17 -24.39
C PHE A 134 -8.65 0.94 -24.56
N ASP A 135 -8.81 0.12 -23.51
CA ASP A 135 -9.68 -1.05 -23.51
C ASP A 135 -11.13 -0.65 -23.85
N SER A 136 -11.62 0.45 -23.28
CA SER A 136 -12.95 1.01 -23.59
C SER A 136 -13.11 1.41 -25.06
N ILE A 137 -12.05 1.90 -25.71
CA ILE A 137 -12.08 2.28 -27.13
C ILE A 137 -12.04 1.03 -28.01
N VAL A 138 -11.22 0.02 -27.67
CA VAL A 138 -11.13 -1.25 -28.40
C VAL A 138 -12.45 -2.01 -28.34
N ASP A 139 -13.09 -2.08 -27.18
CA ASP A 139 -14.38 -2.73 -27.01
C ASP A 139 -15.48 -2.04 -27.85
N ASN A 140 -15.49 -0.71 -27.89
CA ASN A 140 -16.42 0.06 -28.74
C ASN A 140 -16.17 -0.17 -30.23
N ASN A 141 -14.92 -0.23 -30.67
CA ASN A 141 -14.57 -0.47 -32.07
C ASN A 141 -14.92 -1.91 -32.51
N ASN A 142 -14.66 -2.91 -31.68
CA ASN A 142 -15.02 -4.30 -31.96
C ASN A 142 -16.55 -4.49 -32.05
N ASN A 143 -17.33 -3.80 -31.22
CA ASN A 143 -18.78 -3.83 -31.31
C ASN A 143 -19.33 -3.17 -32.59
N ASN A 144 -18.68 -2.11 -33.07
CA ASN A 144 -19.07 -1.43 -34.31
C ASN A 144 -18.74 -2.27 -35.57
N VAL A 145 -17.60 -2.96 -35.59
CA VAL A 145 -17.25 -3.88 -36.70
C VAL A 145 -18.25 -5.05 -36.78
N ASN A 146 -18.65 -5.63 -35.65
CA ASN A 146 -19.63 -6.72 -35.62
C ASN A 146 -21.04 -6.29 -36.07
N HIS A 147 -21.44 -5.03 -35.90
CA HIS A 147 -22.72 -4.53 -36.41
C HIS A 147 -22.71 -4.30 -37.92
N ASN A 148 -21.58 -3.84 -38.48
CA ASN A 148 -21.47 -3.57 -39.92
C ASN A 148 -21.37 -4.84 -40.78
N GLU A 149 -21.01 -5.99 -40.20
CA GLU A 149 -21.00 -7.29 -40.90
C GLU A 149 -22.38 -7.96 -40.97
N GLN A 150 -23.38 -7.50 -40.20
CA GLN A 150 -24.75 -8.07 -40.22
C GLN A 150 -25.70 -7.38 -41.22
N GLU A 151 -25.32 -6.25 -41.82
CA GLU A 151 -26.17 -5.51 -42.77
C GLU A 151 -25.88 -5.81 -44.26
N ILE A 152 -24.91 -6.67 -44.59
CA ILE A 152 -24.49 -6.92 -45.99
C ILE A 152 -25.28 -8.08 -46.65
N ASP A 153 -26.16 -8.77 -45.92
CA ASP A 153 -26.86 -9.98 -46.39
C ASP A 153 -28.41 -9.81 -46.51
N ASN A 154 -28.87 -8.66 -47.03
CA ASN A 154 -30.27 -8.47 -47.45
C ASN A 154 -30.39 -7.89 -48.87
#